data_AF-A0A1H4LPT2-F1
#
_entry.id   AF-A0A1H4LPT2-F1
#
_cell.length_a   1.000
_cell.length_b   1.000
_cell.length_c   1.000
_cell.angle_alpha   90.00
_cell.angle_beta   90.00
_cell.angle_gamma   90.00
#
_symmetry.space_group_name_H-M   'P 1'
#
loop_
_entity.id
_entity.type
_entity.pdbx_description
1 polymer ?
#
loop_
_entity_poly.entity_id
_entity_poly.type
_entity_poly.pdbx_seq_one_letter_code
_entity_poly.pdbx_strand_id
1 'polypeptide(L)'
;MSTAGEGRQQLDEASVLNAKRTLLQLLARAGVWSGDAEELIGFVEAGALALAYEEVGAAGRSAPEGKGEPYASGWLDGARAVADELGAVAERALRHAVASDPSAASPDDRPPVGRTELERTKVAVTPLYLSFADVSDLDPEVTEQVLRALLCTMSSRQRAGYAGRLTEFTSAHRARLERLYAEYGPGSAIAIHGRYSLIHSPTSVAVLERLATSPADLHEEWDAAELPPAWLDGLTTAWEASA
;
A
#
# COMPACT_ATOMS: atom_id res chain seq x y z
N MET A 1 29.68 -25.96 32.36
CA MET A 1 28.61 -25.04 32.80
C MET A 1 28.06 -24.38 31.54
N SER A 2 26.84 -24.73 31.13
CA SER A 2 26.22 -24.26 29.89
C SER A 2 25.25 -23.13 30.19
N THR A 3 25.54 -21.93 29.71
CA THR A 3 24.62 -20.79 29.65
C THR A 3 24.15 -20.65 28.21
N ALA A 4 23.35 -21.61 27.73
CA ALA A 4 22.75 -21.56 26.40
C ALA A 4 21.32 -22.09 26.49
N GLY A 5 20.37 -21.18 26.63
CA GLY A 5 18.96 -21.50 26.76
C GLY A 5 18.16 -20.42 27.47
N GLU A 6 18.44 -19.14 27.22
CA GLU A 6 17.37 -18.14 27.35
C GLU A 6 16.34 -18.54 26.29
N GLY A 7 15.31 -19.26 26.73
CA GLY A 7 14.26 -19.78 25.85
C GLY A 7 13.69 -18.63 25.05
N ARG A 8 13.57 -18.83 23.73
CA ARG A 8 12.84 -17.92 22.85
C ARG A 8 11.54 -17.52 23.55
N GLN A 9 11.41 -16.25 23.92
CA GLN A 9 10.21 -15.74 24.57
C GLN A 9 9.10 -15.73 23.52
N GLN A 10 8.36 -16.83 23.44
CA GLN A 10 7.23 -17.00 22.54
C GLN A 10 5.96 -16.68 23.33
N LEU A 11 5.11 -15.82 22.78
CA LEU A 11 3.76 -15.64 23.27
C LEU A 11 2.96 -16.91 22.99
N ASP A 12 2.20 -17.38 23.97
CA ASP A 12 1.24 -18.45 23.74
C ASP A 12 0.01 -17.94 22.96
N GLU A 13 -0.76 -18.86 22.38
CA GLU A 13 -1.94 -18.55 21.57
C GLU A 13 -2.97 -17.70 22.34
N ALA A 14 -3.21 -17.99 23.62
CA ALA A 14 -4.18 -17.26 24.42
C ALA A 14 -3.71 -15.82 24.66
N SER A 15 -2.41 -15.61 24.86
CA SER A 15 -1.80 -14.28 24.97
C SER A 15 -1.97 -13.46 23.67
N VAL A 16 -1.78 -14.08 22.50
CA VAL A 16 -1.99 -13.41 21.19
C VAL A 16 -3.47 -13.04 20.98
N LEU A 17 -4.39 -13.96 21.27
CA LEU A 17 -5.83 -13.71 21.14
C LEU A 17 -6.32 -12.63 22.10
N ASN A 18 -5.81 -12.62 23.34
CA ASN A 18 -6.12 -11.58 24.32
C ASN A 18 -5.60 -10.22 23.85
N ALA A 19 -4.36 -10.14 23.33
CA ALA A 19 -3.81 -8.90 22.78
C ALA A 19 -4.66 -8.37 21.62
N LYS A 20 -5.07 -9.24 20.68
CA LYS A 20 -5.97 -8.87 19.57
C LYS A 20 -7.30 -8.32 20.07
N ARG A 21 -7.93 -9.01 21.03
CA ARG A 21 -9.19 -8.55 21.64
C ARG A 21 -9.03 -7.20 22.34
N THR A 22 -7.92 -6.99 23.06
CA THR A 22 -7.61 -5.72 23.71
C THR A 22 -7.42 -4.61 22.68
N LEU A 23 -6.71 -4.85 21.57
CA LEU A 23 -6.56 -3.87 20.49
C LEU A 23 -7.92 -3.47 19.90
N LEU A 24 -8.79 -4.44 19.60
CA LEU A 24 -10.15 -4.15 19.11
C LEU A 24 -10.95 -3.28 20.09
N GLN A 25 -10.87 -3.55 21.40
CA GLN A 25 -11.54 -2.75 22.42
C GLN A 25 -10.98 -1.33 22.52
N LEU A 26 -9.66 -1.16 22.44
CA LEU A 26 -9.00 0.15 22.47
C LEU A 26 -9.35 0.98 21.24
N LEU A 27 -9.35 0.37 20.05
CA LEU A 27 -9.73 1.01 18.79
C LEU A 27 -11.21 1.40 18.78
N ALA A 28 -12.10 0.52 19.25
CA ALA A 28 -13.52 0.84 19.41
C ALA A 28 -13.73 2.05 20.35
N ARG A 29 -12.97 2.14 21.45
CA ARG A 29 -13.02 3.30 22.36
C ARG A 29 -12.49 4.58 21.72
N ALA A 30 -11.59 4.48 20.75
CA ALA A 30 -11.13 5.60 19.94
C ALA A 30 -12.10 5.96 18.79
N GLY A 31 -13.22 5.25 18.65
CA GLY A 31 -14.23 5.50 17.60
C GLY A 31 -13.95 4.81 16.27
N VAL A 32 -13.00 3.87 16.21
CA VAL A 32 -12.75 3.06 15.02
C VAL A 32 -13.81 1.96 14.95
N TRP A 33 -14.43 1.80 13.78
CA TRP A 33 -15.44 0.76 13.57
C TRP A 33 -14.81 -0.65 13.66
N SER A 34 -15.54 -1.63 14.19
CA SER A 34 -14.95 -2.94 14.51
C SER A 34 -14.39 -3.67 13.29
N GLY A 35 -15.08 -3.62 12.15
CA GLY A 35 -14.54 -4.25 10.94
C GLY A 35 -13.35 -3.50 10.34
N ASP A 36 -13.28 -2.17 10.46
CA ASP A 36 -12.10 -1.39 10.08
C ASP A 36 -10.88 -1.79 10.93
N ALA A 37 -11.11 -1.97 12.25
CA ALA A 37 -10.09 -2.42 13.17
C ALA A 37 -9.64 -3.87 12.88
N GLU A 38 -10.58 -4.77 12.56
CA GLU A 38 -10.26 -6.16 12.17
C GLU A 38 -9.49 -6.23 10.85
N GLU A 39 -9.87 -5.42 9.85
CA GLU A 39 -9.15 -5.28 8.58
C GLU A 39 -7.70 -4.82 8.82
N LEU A 40 -7.50 -3.76 9.60
CA LEU A 40 -6.17 -3.23 9.92
C LEU A 40 -5.29 -4.24 10.67
N ILE A 41 -5.85 -4.92 11.68
CA ILE A 41 -5.12 -5.96 12.41
C ILE A 41 -4.78 -7.13 11.47
N GLY A 42 -5.72 -7.52 10.61
CA GLY A 42 -5.50 -8.56 9.60
C GLY A 42 -4.37 -8.22 8.63
N PHE A 43 -4.23 -6.95 8.22
CA PHE A 43 -3.07 -6.51 7.42
C PHE A 43 -1.75 -6.62 8.17
N VAL A 44 -1.72 -6.28 9.45
CA VAL A 44 -0.50 -6.43 10.27
C VAL A 44 -0.13 -7.90 10.40
N GLU A 45 -1.09 -8.79 10.66
CA GLU A 45 -0.87 -10.23 10.75
C GLU A 45 -0.36 -10.82 9.42
N ALA A 46 -1.02 -10.49 8.30
CA ALA A 46 -0.62 -10.94 6.97
C ALA A 46 0.76 -10.36 6.55
N GLY A 47 1.02 -9.09 6.88
CA GLY A 47 2.29 -8.42 6.62
C GLY A 47 3.44 -9.02 7.41
N ALA A 48 3.23 -9.35 8.69
CA ALA A 48 4.23 -10.03 9.52
C ALA A 48 4.62 -11.39 8.93
N LEU A 49 3.65 -12.16 8.43
CA LEU A 49 3.89 -13.43 7.74
C LEU A 49 4.63 -13.25 6.42
N ALA A 50 4.29 -12.22 5.63
CA ALA A 50 4.99 -11.89 4.40
C ALA A 50 6.44 -11.47 4.64
N LEU A 51 6.71 -10.69 5.68
CA LEU A 51 8.06 -10.31 6.08
C LEU A 51 8.87 -11.53 6.56
N ALA A 52 8.24 -12.43 7.32
CA ALA A 52 8.88 -13.68 7.72
C ALA A 52 9.21 -14.58 6.50
N TYR A 53 8.33 -14.64 5.51
CA TYR A 53 8.60 -15.31 4.24
C TYR A 53 9.85 -14.73 3.55
N GLU A 54 9.97 -13.41 3.44
CA GLU A 54 11.15 -12.75 2.84
C GLU A 54 12.43 -13.02 3.63
N GLU A 55 12.36 -12.96 4.97
CA GLU A 55 13.51 -13.22 5.85
C GLU A 55 14.00 -14.68 5.73
N VAL A 56 13.07 -15.65 5.78
CA VAL A 56 13.38 -17.07 5.60
C VAL A 56 13.87 -17.35 4.19
N GLY A 57 13.25 -16.74 3.18
CA GLY A 57 13.67 -16.84 1.79
C GLY A 57 15.08 -16.29 1.57
N ALA A 58 15.45 -15.19 2.24
CA ALA A 58 16.79 -14.61 2.19
C ALA A 58 17.84 -15.46 2.92
N ALA A 59 17.54 -15.93 4.14
CA ALA A 59 18.41 -16.83 4.91
C ALA A 59 18.61 -18.18 4.19
N GLY A 60 17.59 -18.64 3.46
CA GLY A 60 17.59 -19.85 2.68
C GLY A 60 18.44 -19.81 1.40
N ARG A 61 19.00 -18.66 1.00
CA ARG A 61 19.77 -18.53 -0.26
C ARG A 61 21.16 -19.13 -0.21
N SER A 62 21.68 -19.43 0.98
CA SER A 62 23.03 -19.97 1.17
C SER A 62 23.02 -21.11 2.18
N ALA A 63 23.60 -22.24 1.78
CA ALA A 63 23.78 -23.37 2.68
C ALA A 63 25.03 -23.19 3.56
N PRO A 64 25.04 -23.75 4.78
CA PRO A 64 26.23 -23.80 5.62
C PRO A 64 27.45 -24.39 4.90
N GLU A 65 28.59 -23.70 5.02
CA GLU A 65 29.84 -24.13 4.40
C GLU A 65 30.38 -25.44 5.00
N GLY A 66 31.18 -26.17 4.20
CA GLY A 66 31.93 -27.33 4.67
C GLY A 66 31.12 -28.62 4.87
N LYS A 67 29.89 -28.69 4.35
CA LYS A 67 28.99 -29.85 4.48
C LYS A 67 28.82 -30.70 3.21
N GLY A 68 29.41 -30.27 2.09
CA GLY A 68 29.36 -30.97 0.80
C GLY A 68 28.11 -30.66 -0.02
N GLU A 69 28.17 -30.95 -1.33
CA GLU A 69 27.13 -30.60 -2.31
C GLU A 69 25.74 -31.21 -2.00
N PRO A 70 25.60 -32.50 -1.60
CA PRO A 70 24.28 -33.07 -1.33
C PRO A 70 23.56 -32.42 -0.14
N TYR A 71 24.32 -31.96 0.86
CA TYR A 71 23.75 -31.22 1.99
C TYR A 71 23.31 -29.82 1.54
N ALA A 72 24.14 -29.15 0.76
CA ALA A 72 23.83 -27.81 0.25
C ALA A 72 22.55 -27.82 -0.61
N SER A 73 22.39 -28.79 -1.51
CA SER A 73 21.18 -28.92 -2.31
C SER A 73 19.95 -29.19 -1.45
N GLY A 74 20.02 -30.14 -0.51
CA GLY A 74 18.91 -30.45 0.39
C GLY A 74 18.53 -29.28 1.30
N TRP A 75 19.51 -28.48 1.74
CA TRP A 75 19.27 -27.25 2.50
C TRP A 75 18.50 -26.23 1.67
N LEU A 76 18.95 -25.96 0.44
CA LEU A 76 18.30 -24.98 -0.44
C LEU A 76 16.87 -25.41 -0.80
N ASP A 77 16.65 -26.69 -1.09
CA ASP A 77 15.33 -27.22 -1.40
C ASP A 77 14.39 -27.17 -0.19
N GLY A 78 14.89 -27.55 0.99
CA GLY A 78 14.14 -27.47 2.23
C GLY A 78 13.80 -26.02 2.63
N ALA A 79 14.75 -25.11 2.49
CA ALA A 79 14.53 -23.69 2.78
C ALA A 79 13.51 -23.07 1.82
N ARG A 80 13.56 -23.43 0.53
CA ARG A 80 12.56 -23.02 -0.45
C ARG A 80 11.17 -23.56 -0.09
N ALA A 81 11.05 -24.84 0.24
CA ALA A 81 9.77 -25.44 0.62
C ALA A 81 9.14 -24.76 1.84
N VAL A 82 9.94 -24.44 2.88
CA VAL A 82 9.45 -23.73 4.06
C VAL A 82 9.05 -22.30 3.74
N ALA A 83 9.83 -21.60 2.91
CA ALA A 83 9.47 -20.26 2.45
C ALA A 83 8.15 -20.29 1.68
N ASP A 84 7.99 -21.21 0.73
CA ASP A 84 6.78 -21.33 -0.09
C ASP A 84 5.52 -21.56 0.79
N GLU A 85 5.61 -22.41 1.81
CA GLU A 85 4.51 -22.63 2.76
C GLU A 85 4.20 -21.37 3.58
N LEU A 86 5.21 -20.64 4.06
CA LEU A 86 5.02 -19.36 4.75
C LEU A 86 4.34 -18.33 3.83
N GLY A 87 4.75 -18.26 2.57
CA GLY A 87 4.13 -17.42 1.54
C GLY A 87 2.66 -17.77 1.33
N ALA A 88 2.32 -19.06 1.25
CA ALA A 88 0.93 -19.52 1.13
C ALA A 88 0.08 -19.17 2.36
N VAL A 89 0.65 -19.22 3.57
CA VAL A 89 -0.02 -18.79 4.80
C VAL A 89 -0.23 -17.28 4.81
N ALA A 90 0.78 -16.49 4.42
CA ALA A 90 0.68 -15.04 4.29
C ALA A 90 -0.42 -14.64 3.30
N GLU A 91 -0.50 -15.28 2.13
CA GLU A 91 -1.54 -15.02 1.14
C GLU A 91 -2.94 -15.38 1.66
N ARG A 92 -3.08 -16.48 2.40
CA ARG A 92 -4.36 -16.88 3.01
C ARG A 92 -4.80 -15.90 4.09
N ALA A 93 -3.86 -15.41 4.91
CA ALA A 93 -4.11 -14.39 5.92
C ALA A 93 -4.54 -13.06 5.27
N LEU A 94 -3.84 -12.64 4.21
CA LEU A 94 -4.19 -11.44 3.45
C LEU A 94 -5.58 -11.55 2.83
N ARG A 95 -5.93 -12.69 2.25
CA ARG A 95 -7.28 -12.93 1.70
C ARG A 95 -8.35 -12.82 2.78
N HIS A 96 -8.11 -13.35 3.98
CA HIS A 96 -9.05 -13.19 5.09
C HIS A 96 -9.19 -11.73 5.52
N ALA A 97 -8.08 -10.99 5.63
CA ALA A 97 -8.11 -9.57 5.99
C ALA A 97 -8.92 -8.73 4.99
N VAL A 98 -8.81 -9.06 3.70
CA VAL A 98 -9.50 -8.34 2.61
C VAL A 98 -10.95 -8.81 2.42
N ALA A 99 -11.27 -10.07 2.70
CA ALA A 99 -12.59 -10.67 2.49
C ALA A 99 -13.57 -10.44 3.67
N SER A 100 -13.20 -9.66 4.68
CA SER A 100 -14.08 -9.29 5.79
C SER A 100 -15.28 -8.41 5.39
N ASP A 101 -15.46 -8.13 4.10
CA ASP A 101 -16.66 -7.50 3.55
C ASP A 101 -17.59 -8.54 2.89
N PRO A 102 -18.67 -9.00 3.58
CA PRO A 102 -19.57 -10.05 3.09
C PRO A 102 -20.58 -9.59 2.02
N SER A 103 -20.47 -8.36 1.49
CA SER A 103 -21.50 -7.79 0.61
C SER A 103 -21.27 -7.92 -0.92
N ALA A 104 -20.18 -8.54 -1.38
CA ALA A 104 -19.90 -8.66 -2.82
C ALA A 104 -20.49 -9.94 -3.44
N ALA A 105 -21.76 -9.89 -3.84
CA ALA A 105 -22.47 -11.00 -4.49
C ALA A 105 -22.28 -11.08 -6.03
N SER A 106 -21.37 -10.31 -6.63
CA SER A 106 -21.09 -10.39 -8.07
C SER A 106 -19.59 -10.18 -8.38
N PRO A 107 -18.98 -11.04 -9.23
CA PRO A 107 -17.55 -10.99 -9.56
C PRO A 107 -17.14 -9.81 -10.46
N ASP A 108 -18.10 -9.06 -11.01
CA ASP A 108 -17.88 -7.90 -11.88
C ASP A 108 -18.00 -6.54 -11.16
N ASP A 109 -18.49 -6.52 -9.91
CA ASP A 109 -18.61 -5.28 -9.13
C ASP A 109 -17.32 -5.09 -8.32
N ARG A 110 -16.50 -4.12 -8.72
CA ARG A 110 -15.40 -3.66 -7.87
C ARG A 110 -16.04 -3.17 -6.56
N PRO A 111 -15.72 -3.77 -5.40
CA PRO A 111 -16.41 -3.41 -4.17
C PRO A 111 -16.20 -1.92 -3.87
N PRO A 112 -17.20 -1.25 -3.28
CA PRO A 112 -17.13 0.18 -3.00
C PRO A 112 -15.89 0.48 -2.16
N VAL A 113 -15.24 1.61 -2.45
CA VAL A 113 -14.04 2.02 -1.71
C VAL A 113 -14.40 2.32 -0.26
N GLY A 114 -13.84 1.53 0.64
CA GLY A 114 -14.06 1.66 2.08
C GLY A 114 -13.32 2.87 2.67
N ARG A 115 -13.75 3.33 3.85
CA ARG A 115 -13.07 4.40 4.59
C ARG A 115 -11.63 4.02 4.95
N THR A 116 -11.42 2.78 5.38
CA THR A 116 -10.08 2.26 5.73
C THR A 116 -9.13 2.28 4.54
N GLU A 117 -9.59 1.92 3.35
CA GLU A 117 -8.78 1.94 2.12
C GLU A 117 -8.36 3.38 1.76
N LEU A 118 -9.29 4.33 1.89
CA LEU A 118 -9.06 5.75 1.66
C LEU A 118 -8.00 6.30 2.63
N GLU A 119 -8.18 6.06 3.93
CA GLU A 119 -7.26 6.54 4.96
C GLU A 119 -5.86 5.90 4.84
N ARG A 120 -5.78 4.59 4.55
CA ARG A 120 -4.49 3.94 4.28
C ARG A 120 -3.78 4.57 3.09
N THR A 121 -4.51 4.91 2.04
CA THR A 121 -3.94 5.56 0.85
C THR A 121 -3.47 6.99 1.17
N LYS A 122 -4.25 7.77 1.93
CA LYS A 122 -3.84 9.10 2.41
C LYS A 122 -2.54 9.03 3.22
N VAL A 123 -2.47 8.12 4.18
CA VAL A 123 -1.28 7.90 5.03
C VAL A 123 -0.07 7.47 4.20
N ALA A 124 -0.26 6.65 3.17
CA ALA A 124 0.82 6.20 2.29
C ALA A 124 1.34 7.31 1.37
N VAL A 125 0.45 8.10 0.77
CA VAL A 125 0.82 9.06 -0.27
C VAL A 125 1.39 10.36 0.29
N THR A 126 0.93 10.79 1.48
CA THR A 126 1.36 12.03 2.13
C THR A 126 2.88 12.13 2.31
N PRO A 127 3.58 11.17 2.95
CA PRO A 127 5.03 11.27 3.13
C PRO A 127 5.81 11.22 1.80
N LEU A 128 5.28 10.55 0.77
CA LEU A 128 5.90 10.51 -0.55
C LEU A 128 5.85 11.90 -1.21
N TYR A 129 4.69 12.55 -1.16
CA TYR A 129 4.50 13.92 -1.63
C TYR A 129 5.36 14.93 -0.87
N LEU A 130 5.40 14.81 0.46
CA LEU A 130 6.21 15.68 1.32
C LEU A 130 7.73 15.55 1.09
N SER A 131 8.17 14.53 0.35
CA SER A 131 9.57 14.45 -0.11
C SER A 131 9.91 15.38 -1.29
N PHE A 132 8.90 16.05 -1.85
CA PHE A 132 9.02 16.96 -3.00
C PHE A 132 8.39 18.34 -2.78
N ALA A 133 7.41 18.48 -1.88
CA ALA A 133 6.69 19.72 -1.63
C ALA A 133 6.29 19.89 -0.15
N ASP A 134 6.36 21.10 0.38
CA ASP A 134 6.15 21.37 1.81
C ASP A 134 4.71 21.74 2.21
N VAL A 135 3.82 21.96 1.24
CA VAL A 135 2.44 22.43 1.46
C VAL A 135 1.46 21.67 0.57
N SER A 136 0.26 21.40 1.09
CA SER A 136 -0.88 20.85 0.34
C SER A 136 -2.00 21.88 0.31
N ASP A 137 -2.50 22.22 -0.88
CA ASP A 137 -3.50 23.27 -1.09
C ASP A 137 -4.87 22.73 -1.56
N LEU A 138 -4.99 21.41 -1.81
CA LEU A 138 -6.26 20.81 -2.22
C LEU A 138 -7.18 20.57 -1.03
N ASP A 139 -8.46 20.91 -1.21
CA ASP A 139 -9.50 20.71 -0.21
C ASP A 139 -9.61 19.23 0.21
N PRO A 140 -9.83 18.93 1.51
CA PRO A 140 -9.96 17.55 1.98
C PRO A 140 -11.08 16.75 1.33
N GLU A 141 -12.24 17.34 1.06
CA GLU A 141 -13.38 16.66 0.42
C GLU A 141 -13.03 16.28 -1.03
N VAL A 142 -12.41 17.20 -1.75
CA VAL A 142 -11.91 16.96 -3.11
C VAL A 142 -10.82 15.90 -3.12
N THR A 143 -9.92 15.93 -2.13
CA THR A 143 -8.88 14.92 -1.93
C THR A 143 -9.50 13.53 -1.78
N GLU A 144 -10.58 13.40 -0.99
CA GLU A 144 -11.29 12.13 -0.84
C GLU A 144 -11.96 11.66 -2.13
N GLN A 145 -12.60 12.56 -2.88
CA GLN A 145 -13.23 12.23 -4.16
C GLN A 145 -12.22 11.73 -5.19
N VAL A 146 -11.07 12.41 -5.31
CA VAL A 146 -9.97 12.02 -6.20
C VAL A 146 -9.41 10.64 -5.81
N LEU A 147 -9.13 10.42 -4.53
CA LEU A 147 -8.62 9.13 -4.06
C LEU A 147 -9.66 8.01 -4.22
N ARG A 148 -10.95 8.31 -4.04
CA ARG A 148 -12.03 7.34 -4.27
C ARG A 148 -12.09 6.92 -5.74
N ALA A 149 -12.14 7.86 -6.68
CA ALA A 149 -12.15 7.56 -8.12
C ALA A 149 -10.93 6.70 -8.50
N LEU A 150 -9.76 7.08 -7.98
CA LEU A 150 -8.53 6.32 -8.17
C LEU A 150 -8.61 4.89 -7.64
N LEU A 151 -9.11 4.70 -6.41
CA LEU A 151 -9.20 3.37 -5.79
C LEU A 151 -10.27 2.51 -6.46
N CYS A 152 -11.30 3.10 -7.05
CA CYS A 152 -12.27 2.39 -7.88
C CYS A 152 -11.63 1.72 -9.10
N THR A 153 -10.51 2.23 -9.62
CA THR A 153 -9.75 1.56 -10.70
C THR A 153 -9.06 0.26 -10.27
N MET A 154 -9.16 -0.15 -8.99
CA MET A 154 -8.44 -1.27 -8.41
C MET A 154 -9.35 -2.30 -7.74
N SER A 155 -8.95 -3.57 -7.82
CA SER A 155 -9.47 -4.64 -6.96
C SER A 155 -9.02 -4.46 -5.50
N SER A 156 -9.72 -5.06 -4.54
CA SER A 156 -9.34 -5.01 -3.11
C SER A 156 -7.94 -5.54 -2.84
N ARG A 157 -7.49 -6.57 -3.59
CA ARG A 157 -6.10 -7.08 -3.51
C ARG A 157 -5.09 -6.02 -3.98
N GLN A 158 -5.40 -5.30 -5.06
CA GLN A 158 -4.56 -4.20 -5.50
C GLN A 158 -4.56 -3.08 -4.46
N ARG A 159 -5.72 -2.66 -3.93
CA ARG A 159 -5.81 -1.62 -2.88
C ARG A 159 -4.99 -1.98 -1.63
N ALA A 160 -5.05 -3.24 -1.21
CA ALA A 160 -4.26 -3.76 -0.09
C ALA A 160 -2.75 -3.55 -0.25
N GLY A 161 -2.20 -3.77 -1.46
CA GLY A 161 -0.78 -3.60 -1.76
C GLY A 161 -0.39 -2.20 -2.26
N TYR A 162 -1.32 -1.23 -2.26
CA TYR A 162 -1.11 0.01 -3.01
C TYR A 162 0.00 0.90 -2.44
N ALA A 163 0.17 0.95 -1.12
CA ALA A 163 1.25 1.71 -0.49
C ALA A 163 2.64 1.27 -0.99
N GLY A 164 2.84 -0.03 -1.21
CA GLY A 164 4.06 -0.57 -1.78
C GLY A 164 4.28 -0.09 -3.22
N ARG A 165 3.23 -0.15 -4.07
CA ARG A 165 3.28 0.34 -5.44
C ARG A 165 3.58 1.84 -5.54
N LEU A 166 2.98 2.65 -4.68
CA LEU A 166 3.26 4.09 -4.60
C LEU A 166 4.74 4.36 -4.26
N THR A 167 5.29 3.59 -3.34
CA THR A 167 6.71 3.69 -2.94
C THR A 167 7.63 3.30 -4.09
N GLU A 168 7.33 2.20 -4.79
CA GLU A 168 8.07 1.74 -5.96
C GLU A 168 8.02 2.76 -7.11
N PHE A 169 6.81 3.23 -7.46
CA PHE A 169 6.61 4.25 -8.49
C PHE A 169 7.41 5.52 -8.19
N THR A 170 7.32 6.02 -6.94
CA THR A 170 8.02 7.23 -6.51
C THR A 170 9.53 7.06 -6.58
N SER A 171 10.04 5.88 -6.19
CA SER A 171 11.46 5.57 -6.24
C SER A 171 11.96 5.47 -7.69
N ALA A 172 11.21 4.79 -8.55
CA ALA A 172 11.55 4.61 -9.97
C ALA A 172 11.54 5.93 -10.75
N HIS A 173 10.67 6.87 -10.39
CA HIS A 173 10.50 8.15 -11.09
C HIS A 173 11.00 9.36 -10.32
N ARG A 174 11.85 9.17 -9.31
CA ARG A 174 12.24 10.23 -8.37
C ARG A 174 12.76 11.50 -9.07
N ALA A 175 13.72 11.36 -9.99
CA ALA A 175 14.30 12.50 -10.70
C ALA A 175 13.29 13.25 -11.61
N ARG A 176 12.26 12.57 -12.09
CA ARG A 176 11.19 13.16 -12.89
C ARG A 176 10.18 13.91 -12.01
N LEU A 177 9.81 13.31 -10.88
CA LEU A 177 8.97 13.95 -9.86
C LEU A 177 9.63 15.22 -9.30
N GLU A 178 10.94 15.19 -9.01
CA GLU A 178 11.69 16.37 -8.55
C GLU A 178 11.62 17.53 -9.54
N ARG A 179 11.76 17.26 -10.85
CA ARG A 179 11.58 18.27 -11.91
C ARG A 179 10.15 18.79 -11.99
N LEU A 180 9.16 17.90 -11.96
CA LEU A 180 7.75 18.25 -12.02
C LEU A 180 7.36 19.18 -10.87
N TYR A 181 7.68 18.84 -9.64
CA TYR A 181 7.31 19.66 -8.48
C TYR A 181 8.14 20.95 -8.40
N ALA A 182 9.38 20.98 -8.89
CA ALA A 182 10.14 22.22 -8.97
C ALA A 182 9.54 23.23 -9.96
N GLU A 183 9.00 22.76 -11.09
CA GLU A 183 8.48 23.62 -12.16
C GLU A 183 6.99 23.96 -12.00
N TYR A 184 6.18 23.01 -11.50
CA TYR A 184 4.72 23.12 -11.43
C TYR A 184 4.15 23.04 -10.00
N GLY A 185 4.97 22.71 -9.01
CA GLY A 185 4.52 22.49 -7.64
C GLY A 185 4.24 23.77 -6.84
N PRO A 186 3.88 23.61 -5.55
CA PRO A 186 3.68 24.72 -4.63
C PRO A 186 4.88 25.67 -4.59
N GLY A 187 4.63 26.97 -4.80
CA GLY A 187 5.67 28.00 -4.83
C GLY A 187 6.29 28.26 -6.22
N SER A 188 5.94 27.49 -7.24
CA SER A 188 6.34 27.78 -8.63
C SER A 188 5.62 29.01 -9.19
N ALA A 189 6.20 29.67 -10.20
CA ALA A 189 5.57 30.84 -10.86
C ALA A 189 4.30 30.47 -11.65
N ILE A 190 4.09 29.18 -11.91
CA ILE A 190 2.96 28.64 -12.67
C ILE A 190 1.76 28.30 -11.74
N ALA A 191 1.97 28.38 -10.41
CA ALA A 191 1.13 27.88 -9.31
C ALA A 191 -0.29 28.48 -9.14
N ILE A 192 -0.82 29.26 -10.09
CA ILE A 192 -2.11 29.95 -9.90
C ILE A 192 -3.09 29.67 -11.05
N HIS A 193 -3.22 28.42 -11.48
CA HIS A 193 -4.23 28.04 -12.47
C HIS A 193 -4.90 26.73 -12.10
N GLY A 194 -6.25 26.72 -12.08
CA GLY A 194 -7.08 25.58 -11.67
C GLY A 194 -6.89 24.27 -12.43
N ARG A 195 -6.03 24.24 -13.47
CA ARG A 195 -5.60 23.02 -14.18
C ARG A 195 -4.48 22.25 -13.46
N TYR A 196 -3.69 22.91 -12.61
CA TYR A 196 -2.58 22.29 -11.87
C TYR A 196 -2.93 22.00 -10.42
N SER A 197 -4.19 22.19 -10.01
CA SER A 197 -4.63 22.03 -8.62
C SER A 197 -4.24 20.70 -7.98
N LEU A 198 -4.22 19.60 -8.76
CA LEU A 198 -3.79 18.30 -8.25
C LEU A 198 -2.31 18.27 -7.86
N ILE A 199 -1.42 18.96 -8.58
CA ILE A 199 0.03 18.99 -8.32
C ILE A 199 0.30 19.57 -6.92
N HIS A 200 -0.58 20.42 -6.42
CA HIS A 200 -0.49 21.00 -5.08
C HIS A 200 -1.10 20.10 -3.99
N SER A 201 -1.28 18.81 -4.26
CA SER A 201 -1.85 17.85 -3.32
C SER A 201 -1.06 16.54 -3.30
N PRO A 202 -1.03 15.84 -2.15
CA PRO A 202 -0.55 14.47 -2.09
C PRO A 202 -1.19 13.54 -3.12
N THR A 203 -2.45 13.79 -3.52
CA THR A 203 -3.13 12.96 -4.51
C THR A 203 -2.44 12.92 -5.87
N SER A 204 -1.66 13.95 -6.24
CA SER A 204 -0.92 13.97 -7.51
C SER A 204 -0.01 12.76 -7.70
N VAL A 205 0.71 12.32 -6.66
CA VAL A 205 1.59 11.15 -6.75
C VAL A 205 0.79 9.90 -7.11
N ALA A 206 -0.37 9.71 -6.48
CA ALA A 206 -1.26 8.59 -6.75
C ALA A 206 -1.87 8.69 -8.16
N VAL A 207 -2.33 9.86 -8.58
CA VAL A 207 -2.91 10.06 -9.91
C VAL A 207 -1.85 9.85 -11.00
N LEU A 208 -0.61 10.31 -10.81
CA LEU A 208 0.50 10.06 -11.73
C LEU A 208 0.82 8.57 -11.88
N GLU A 209 0.81 7.82 -10.77
CA GLU A 209 1.00 6.37 -10.81
C GLU A 209 -0.08 5.69 -11.66
N ARG A 210 -1.35 6.13 -11.52
CA ARG A 210 -2.45 5.57 -12.32
C ARG A 210 -2.47 6.01 -13.76
N LEU A 211 -2.11 7.26 -14.05
CA LEU A 211 -1.92 7.72 -15.43
C LEU A 211 -0.83 6.90 -16.13
N ALA A 212 0.24 6.53 -15.42
CA ALA A 212 1.32 5.73 -15.98
C ALA A 212 0.96 4.25 -16.17
N THR A 213 0.07 3.68 -15.34
CA THR A 213 -0.19 2.23 -15.29
C THR A 213 -1.52 1.80 -15.89
N SER A 214 -2.57 2.60 -15.74
CA SER A 214 -3.93 2.28 -16.21
C SER A 214 -4.70 3.57 -16.57
N PRO A 215 -4.25 4.32 -17.59
CA PRO A 215 -4.84 5.60 -17.93
C PRO A 215 -6.32 5.47 -18.33
N ALA A 216 -6.69 4.45 -19.11
CA ALA A 216 -8.08 4.29 -19.57
C ALA A 216 -9.06 4.12 -18.39
N ASP A 217 -8.76 3.20 -17.47
CA ASP A 217 -9.58 2.97 -16.27
C ASP A 217 -9.67 4.22 -15.40
N LEU A 218 -8.56 4.97 -15.28
CA LEU A 218 -8.55 6.22 -14.52
C LEU A 218 -9.49 7.26 -15.14
N HIS A 219 -9.47 7.43 -16.47
CA HIS A 219 -10.36 8.38 -17.12
C HIS A 219 -11.83 7.99 -16.96
N GLU A 220 -12.17 6.70 -17.07
CA GLU A 220 -13.53 6.20 -16.86
C GLU A 220 -14.04 6.51 -15.45
N GLU A 221 -13.26 6.19 -14.41
CA GLU A 221 -13.65 6.45 -13.02
C GLU A 221 -13.62 7.95 -12.68
N TRP A 222 -12.76 8.73 -13.35
CA TRP A 222 -12.70 10.19 -13.21
C TRP A 222 -13.97 10.86 -13.73
N ASP A 223 -14.42 10.45 -14.91
CA ASP A 223 -15.66 10.92 -15.52
C ASP A 223 -16.87 10.50 -14.69
N ALA A 224 -16.90 9.24 -14.21
CA ALA A 224 -17.96 8.75 -13.33
C ALA A 224 -18.04 9.50 -11.99
N ALA A 225 -16.91 9.99 -11.49
CA ALA A 225 -16.85 10.81 -10.29
C ALA A 225 -17.14 12.30 -10.54
N GLU A 226 -17.48 12.71 -11.78
CA GLU A 226 -17.72 14.10 -12.19
C GLU A 226 -16.55 15.04 -11.84
N LEU A 227 -15.32 14.51 -11.83
CA LEU A 227 -14.13 15.30 -11.55
C LEU A 227 -13.72 16.13 -12.78
N PRO A 228 -13.15 17.33 -12.62
CA PRO A 228 -12.78 18.17 -13.75
C PRO A 228 -11.74 17.48 -14.67
N PRO A 229 -11.99 17.30 -15.98
CA PRO A 229 -11.06 16.63 -16.88
C PRO A 229 -9.76 17.42 -17.05
N ALA A 230 -9.85 18.76 -16.97
CA ALA A 230 -8.72 19.67 -17.06
C ALA A 230 -7.62 19.41 -15.99
N TRP A 231 -7.96 18.73 -14.89
CA TRP A 231 -6.98 18.33 -13.88
C TRP A 231 -6.09 17.18 -14.36
N LEU A 232 -6.67 16.16 -15.01
CA LEU A 232 -5.89 15.08 -15.62
C LEU A 232 -5.07 15.60 -16.80
N ASP A 233 -5.65 16.46 -17.64
CA ASP A 233 -4.94 17.08 -18.77
C ASP A 233 -3.74 17.91 -18.29
N GLY A 234 -3.95 18.75 -17.27
CA GLY A 234 -2.91 19.59 -16.68
C GLY A 234 -1.77 18.76 -16.09
N LEU A 235 -2.12 17.72 -15.32
CA LEU A 235 -1.15 16.81 -14.71
C LEU A 235 -0.39 15.99 -15.77
N THR A 236 -1.06 15.50 -16.80
CA THR A 236 -0.45 14.76 -17.92
C THR A 236 0.52 15.64 -18.69
N THR A 237 0.13 16.88 -19.00
CA THR A 237 1.00 17.85 -19.68
C THR A 237 2.26 18.14 -18.85
N ALA A 238 2.10 18.38 -17.54
CA ALA A 238 3.23 18.63 -16.64
C ALA A 238 4.15 17.40 -16.52
N TRP A 239 3.57 16.20 -16.46
CA TRP A 239 4.31 14.95 -16.44
C TRP A 239 5.15 14.77 -17.69
N GLU A 240 4.57 14.92 -18.87
CA GLU A 240 5.25 14.81 -20.18
C GLU A 240 6.36 15.86 -20.35
N ALA A 241 6.11 17.11 -19.95
CA ALA A 241 7.11 18.17 -19.99
C ALA A 241 8.31 17.88 -19.06
N SER A 242 8.09 17.11 -18.00
CA SER A 242 9.12 16.74 -17.03
C SER A 242 9.88 15.46 -17.38
N ALA A 243 9.63 14.83 -18.55
CA ALA A 243 10.27 13.59 -18.98
C ALA A 243 11.80 13.70 -19.08
#